data_AF-A0A2S9G5C8-F1
#
_entry.id   AF-A0A2S9G5C8-F1
#
_cell.length_a   1.000
_cell.length_b   1.000
_cell.length_c   1.000
_cell.angle_alpha   90.00
_cell.angle_beta   90.00
_cell.angle_gamma   90.00
#
_symmetry.space_group_name_H-M   'P 1'
#
loop_
_entity.id
_entity.type
_entity.pdbx_description
1 polymer ?
#
loop_
_entity_poly.entity_id
_entity_poly.type
_entity_poly.pdbx_seq_one_letter_code
_entity_poly.pdbx_strand_id
1 'polypeptide(L)'
;LRREMLRDGQAFYIHNRVRTIDAAAAKVRELVPEARVVVAHGPMPEEQLERTVEGFWNREYDVLVCTTIVETGLDISNANTLIVE
;
A
#
# COMPACT_ATOMS: atom_id res chain seq x y z
N LEU A 1 10.10 0.79 -6.36
CA LEU A 1 9.25 1.97 -6.11
C LEU A 1 9.53 3.10 -7.10
N ARG A 2 10.64 3.86 -7.04
CA ARG A 2 10.87 5.01 -7.97
C ARG A 2 10.66 4.69 -9.46
N ARG A 3 11.16 3.54 -9.93
CA ARG A 3 10.96 3.08 -11.32
C ARG A 3 9.48 2.87 -11.68
N GLU A 4 8.66 2.45 -10.71
CA GLU A 4 7.23 2.21 -10.92
C GLU A 4 6.46 3.54 -10.91
N MET A 5 6.85 4.48 -10.04
CA MET A 5 6.28 5.82 -10.04
C MET A 5 6.53 6.54 -11.38
N LEU A 6 7.71 6.36 -11.98
CA LEU A 6 8.01 6.89 -13.33
C LEU A 6 7.12 6.33 -14.45
N ARG A 7 6.32 5.31 -14.16
CA ARG A 7 5.37 4.68 -15.10
C ARG A 7 3.92 4.98 -14.73
N ASP A 8 3.69 5.89 -13.79
CA ASP A 8 2.38 6.14 -13.17
C ASP A 8 1.71 4.85 -12.68
N GLY A 9 2.54 3.90 -12.25
CA GLY A 9 2.11 2.60 -11.77
C GLY A 9 1.95 2.57 -10.25
N GLN A 10 1.20 1.60 -9.76
CA GLN A 10 0.95 1.43 -8.33
C GLN A 10 1.76 0.26 -7.78
N ALA A 11 2.14 0.34 -6.50
CA ALA A 11 2.95 -0.69 -5.85
C ALA A 11 2.36 -1.13 -4.49
N PHE A 12 2.53 -2.42 -4.21
CA PHE A 12 2.28 -2.98 -2.89
C PHE A 12 3.58 -3.10 -2.10
N TYR A 13 3.51 -2.75 -0.83
CA TYR A 13 4.57 -2.95 0.13
C TYR A 13 4.05 -3.81 1.28
N ILE A 14 4.39 -5.09 1.27
CA ILE A 14 3.97 -6.05 2.29
C ILE A 14 4.86 -5.90 3.53
N HIS A 15 4.25 -5.54 4.64
CA HIS A 15 4.86 -5.49 5.96
C HIS A 15 4.02 -6.28 6.96
N ASN A 16 4.56 -7.40 7.45
CA ASN A 16 3.78 -8.41 8.20
C ASN A 16 3.47 -8.06 9.67
N ARG A 17 3.83 -6.87 10.14
CA ARG A 17 3.66 -6.47 11.55
C ARG A 17 2.91 -5.15 11.66
N VAL A 18 1.64 -5.22 12.05
CA VAL A 18 0.80 -4.03 12.27
C VAL A 18 1.43 -3.05 13.26
N ARG A 19 2.10 -3.53 14.32
CA ARG A 19 2.75 -2.66 15.32
C ARG A 19 3.83 -1.73 14.73
N THR A 20 4.40 -2.07 13.58
CA THR A 20 5.49 -1.31 12.93
C THR A 20 5.13 -0.83 11.52
N ILE A 21 3.87 -1.00 11.10
CA ILE A 21 3.46 -0.70 9.73
C ILE A 21 3.52 0.79 9.41
N ASP A 22 3.21 1.66 10.37
CA ASP A 22 3.32 3.11 10.18
C ASP A 22 4.78 3.55 10.00
N ALA A 23 5.72 2.89 10.70
CA ALA A 23 7.15 3.12 10.53
C ALA A 23 7.63 2.65 9.15
N ALA A 24 7.12 1.50 8.66
CA ALA A 24 7.38 1.04 7.31
C ALA A 24 6.83 2.04 6.27
N ALA A 25 5.63 2.57 6.47
CA ALA A 25 5.05 3.59 5.60
C ALA A 25 5.85 4.91 5.63
N ALA A 26 6.33 5.34 6.80
CA ALA A 26 7.22 6.49 6.90
C ALA A 26 8.52 6.29 6.11
N LYS A 27 9.16 5.12 6.24
CA LYS A 27 10.35 4.74 5.45
C LYS A 27 10.08 4.76 3.95
N VAL A 28 8.92 4.28 3.51
CA VAL A 28 8.51 4.34 2.09
C VAL A 28 8.38 5.79 1.62
N ARG A 29 7.74 6.66 2.41
CA ARG A 29 7.62 8.10 2.11
C ARG A 29 8.98 8.80 2.05
N GLU A 30 9.93 8.42 2.90
CA GLU A 30 11.31 8.95 2.83
C GLU A 30 12.04 8.49 1.56
N LEU A 31 11.85 7.24 1.15
CA LEU A 31 12.47 6.69 -0.06
C LEU A 31 11.87 7.29 -1.34
N VAL A 32 10.57 7.59 -1.35
CA VAL A 32 9.82 8.07 -2.51
C VAL A 32 8.85 9.19 -2.06
N PRO A 33 9.36 10.43 -1.85
CA PRO A 33 8.57 11.54 -1.32
C PRO A 33 7.41 11.98 -2.22
N GLU A 34 7.49 11.69 -3.52
CA GLU A 34 6.48 12.00 -4.53
C GLU A 34 5.28 11.04 -4.49
N ALA A 35 5.41 9.88 -3.84
CA ALA A 35 4.35 8.87 -3.80
C ALA A 35 3.30 9.18 -2.73
N ARG A 36 2.03 9.02 -3.09
CA ARG A 36 0.90 9.04 -2.16
C ARG A 36 0.82 7.68 -1.48
N VAL A 37 1.39 7.60 -0.27
CA VAL A 37 1.52 6.35 0.50
C VAL A 37 0.41 6.23 1.53
N VAL A 38 -0.32 5.11 1.49
CA VAL A 38 -1.38 4.77 2.44
C VAL A 38 -1.13 3.40 3.08
N VAL A 39 -1.76 3.15 4.23
CA VAL A 39 -1.64 1.91 5.00
C VAL A 39 -2.98 1.19 5.04
N ALA A 40 -2.97 -0.14 4.87
CA ALA A 40 -4.11 -1.00 5.08
C ALA A 40 -3.75 -2.26 5.88
N HIS A 41 -4.45 -2.53 6.98
CA HIS A 41 -4.25 -3.74 7.77
C HIS A 41 -5.54 -4.23 8.42
N GLY A 42 -5.61 -5.54 8.73
CA GLY A 42 -6.83 -6.18 9.27
C GLY A 42 -7.41 -5.57 10.56
N PRO A 43 -6.60 -5.01 11.48
CA PRO A 43 -7.15 -4.31 12.65
C PRO A 43 -7.84 -2.96 12.38
N MET A 44 -7.84 -2.45 11.14
CA MET A 44 -8.59 -1.24 10.79
C MET A 44 -10.10 -1.49 10.84
N PRO A 45 -10.91 -0.47 11.16
CA PRO A 45 -12.36 -0.53 10.93
C PRO A 45 -12.65 -0.91 9.47
N GLU A 46 -13.62 -1.79 9.26
CA GLU A 46 -13.97 -2.33 7.94
C GLU A 46 -14.24 -1.22 6.91
N GLU A 47 -15.07 -0.23 7.27
CA GLU A 47 -15.36 0.93 6.41
C GLU A 47 -14.09 1.72 6.04
N GLN A 48 -13.13 1.84 6.96
CA GLN A 48 -11.88 2.55 6.69
C GLN A 48 -10.97 1.74 5.76
N LEU A 49 -10.93 0.42 5.95
CA LEU A 49 -10.19 -0.51 5.11
C LEU A 49 -10.73 -0.48 3.68
N GLU A 50 -12.05 -0.62 3.51
CA GLU A 50 -12.73 -0.57 2.21
C GLU A 50 -12.44 0.75 1.48
N ARG A 51 -12.64 1.90 2.14
CA ARG A 51 -12.36 3.21 1.54
C ARG A 51 -10.89 3.38 1.12
N THR A 52 -9.96 2.86 1.93
CA THR A 52 -8.52 2.93 1.64
C THR A 52 -8.18 2.13 0.39
N VAL A 53 -8.75 0.92 0.31
CA VAL A 53 -8.58 0.02 -0.82
C VAL A 53 -9.21 0.60 -2.09
N GLU A 54 -10.43 1.11 -1.99
CA GLU A 54 -11.15 1.70 -3.11
C GLU A 54 -10.39 2.91 -3.66
N GLY A 55 -9.91 3.80 -2.78
CA GLY A 55 -9.05 4.92 -3.18
C GLY A 55 -7.76 4.45 -3.84
N PHE A 56 -7.17 3.34 -3.39
CA PHE A 56 -6.01 2.76 -4.06
C PHE A 56 -6.42 2.27 -5.46
N TRP A 57 -7.49 1.50 -5.65
CA TRP A 57 -7.95 1.09 -6.98
C TRP A 57 -8.28 2.27 -7.91
N ASN A 58 -8.83 3.35 -7.38
CA ASN A 58 -9.13 4.58 -8.11
C ASN A 58 -7.90 5.46 -8.40
N ARG A 59 -6.69 4.98 -8.08
CA ARG A 59 -5.40 5.69 -8.26
C ARG A 59 -5.31 7.00 -7.47
N GLU A 60 -6.01 7.08 -6.34
CA GLU A 60 -5.84 8.16 -5.36
C GLU A 60 -4.54 8.00 -4.56
N TYR A 61 -4.02 6.77 -4.50
CA TYR A 61 -2.76 6.41 -3.84
C TYR A 61 -1.85 5.63 -4.79
N ASP A 62 -0.54 5.81 -4.63
CA ASP A 62 0.47 5.18 -5.48
C ASP A 62 1.09 3.94 -4.81
N VAL A 63 1.18 3.95 -3.48
CA VAL A 63 1.75 2.84 -2.71
C VAL A 63 0.82 2.45 -1.56
N LEU A 64 0.45 1.16 -1.53
CA LEU A 64 -0.30 0.55 -0.45
C LEU A 64 0.62 -0.30 0.42
N VAL A 65 0.85 0.15 1.65
CA VAL A 65 1.59 -0.58 2.66
C VAL A 65 0.61 -1.46 3.43
N CYS A 66 0.74 -2.77 3.34
CA CYS A 66 -0.26 -3.66 3.94
C CYS A 66 0.32 -4.96 4.52
N THR A 67 -0.46 -5.65 5.33
CA THR A 67 -0.17 -7.03 5.77
C THR A 67 -0.65 -8.04 4.73
N THR A 68 -0.03 -9.22 4.64
CA THR A 68 -0.48 -10.31 3.74
C THR A 68 -1.97 -10.65 3.85
N ILE A 69 -2.59 -10.53 5.03
CA ILE A 69 -4.02 -10.80 5.22
C ILE A 69 -4.90 -9.88 4.34
N VAL A 70 -4.48 -8.62 4.16
CA VAL A 70 -5.20 -7.66 3.32
C VAL A 70 -5.00 -7.98 1.84
N GLU A 71 -3.79 -8.39 1.44
CA GLU A 71 -3.50 -8.80 0.05
C GLU A 71 -4.44 -9.92 -0.40
N THR A 72 -4.62 -10.96 0.42
CA THR A 72 -5.47 -12.10 0.05
C THR A 72 -6.96 -11.75 -0.08
N GLY A 73 -7.41 -10.64 0.53
CA GLY A 73 -8.80 -10.17 0.46
C GLY A 73 -9.07 -9.23 -0.71
N LEU A 74 -8.05 -8.84 -1.47
CA LEU A 74 -8.14 -7.88 -2.55
C LEU A 74 -7.74 -8.56 -3.87
N ASP A 75 -8.59 -8.45 -4.89
CA ASP A 75 -8.21 -8.83 -6.25
C ASP A 75 -7.24 -7.77 -6.81
N ILE A 76 -5.95 -7.95 -6.50
CA ILE A 76 -4.87 -7.00 -6.76
C ILE A 76 -4.34 -7.12 -8.20
N SER A 77 -5.24 -7.28 -9.16
CA SER A 77 -4.88 -7.36 -10.58
C SER A 77 -4.22 -6.08 -11.14
N ASN A 78 -4.34 -4.94 -10.44
CA ASN A 78 -3.92 -3.61 -10.92
C ASN A 78 -2.54 -3.11 -10.48
N ALA A 79 -1.85 -3.78 -9.55
CA ALA A 79 -0.50 -3.36 -9.18
C ALA A 79 0.57 -4.14 -9.92
N ASN A 80 1.49 -3.40 -10.52
CA ASN A 80 2.54 -3.99 -11.35
C ASN A 80 3.79 -4.38 -10.54
N THR A 81 3.86 -3.97 -9.27
CA THR A 81 5.03 -4.22 -8.41
C THR A 81 4.59 -4.62 -7.00
N LEU A 82 5.10 -5.76 -6.53
CA LEU A 82 5.00 -6.24 -5.14
C LEU A 82 6.39 -6.18 -4.48
N ILE A 83 6.45 -5.63 -3.27
CA ILE A 83 7.65 -5.59 -2.44
C ILE A 83 7.33 -6.28 -1.12
N VAL A 84 8.23 -7.15 -0.65
CA VAL A 84 8.07 -7.89 0.61
C VAL A 84 9.21 -7.52 1.56
N GLU A 85 8.87 -7.13 2.79
CA GLU A 85 9.81 -6.87 3.91
C GLU A 85 9.84 -8.02 4.93
#